data_AF-A0A924UXC2-F1
#
_entry.id   AF-A0A924UXC2-F1
#
_cell.length_a   1.000
_cell.length_b   1.000
_cell.length_c   1.000
_cell.angle_alpha   90.00
_cell.angle_beta   90.00
_cell.angle_gamma   90.00
#
_symmetry.space_group_name_H-M   'P 1'
#
loop_
_entity.id
_entity.type
_entity.pdbx_description
1 polymer ?
#
loop_
_entity_poly.entity_id
_entity_poly.type
_entity_poly.pdbx_seq_one_letter_code
_entity_poly.pdbx_strand_id
1 'polypeptide(L)' 'MSFYWIKTNWFIKKIFSNYIWDVSNTGNTVYLTFDDGPVPEVTGWVLEELKKYDVKATFFCIG' A
#
# COMPACT_ATOMS: atom_id res chain seq x y z
N MET A 1 9.83 27.12 4.08
CA MET A 1 9.30 25.77 3.79
C MET A 1 8.16 25.52 4.78
N SER A 2 6.93 25.34 4.31
CA SER A 2 5.80 25.07 5.20
C SER A 2 5.98 23.69 5.85
N PHE A 3 5.79 23.61 7.18
CA PHE A 3 5.95 22.39 7.95
C PHE A 3 4.69 21.52 7.79
N TYR A 4 4.62 20.74 6.72
CA TYR A 4 3.52 19.79 6.53
C TYR A 4 3.77 18.51 7.32
N TRP A 5 2.86 18.22 8.25
CA TRP A 5 2.79 16.95 8.97
C TRP A 5 2.30 15.84 8.04
N ILE A 6 3.12 15.46 7.06
CA ILE A 6 2.77 14.45 6.04
C ILE A 6 2.95 13.03 6.63
N LYS A 7 3.81 12.88 7.63
CA LYS A 7 4.10 11.59 8.28
C LYS A 7 3.60 11.55 9.71
N THR A 8 3.07 10.40 10.10
CA THR A 8 2.68 10.11 11.48
C THR A 8 3.88 10.25 12.42
N ASN A 9 3.70 10.99 13.52
CA ASN A 9 4.74 11.23 14.51
C ASN A 9 5.13 9.93 15.25
N TRP A 10 6.40 9.81 15.64
CA TRP A 10 7.00 8.61 16.23
C TRP A 10 6.29 8.14 17.52
N PHE A 11 5.74 9.07 18.30
CA PHE A 11 5.06 8.71 19.55
C PHE A 11 3.75 7.94 19.29
N ILE A 12 3.01 8.30 18.23
CA ILE A 12 1.80 7.57 17.81
C ILE A 12 2.20 6.16 17.39
N LYS A 13 3.29 6.04 16.62
CA LYS A 13 3.83 4.74 16.20
C LYS A 13 4.19 3.85 17.38
N LYS A 14 4.72 4.44 18.45
CA LYS A 14 5.05 3.74 19.70
C LYS A 14 3.81 3.28 20.47
N ILE A 15 2.74 4.08 20.49
CA ILE A 15 1.48 3.71 21.18
C ILE A 15 0.81 2.52 20.48
N PHE A 16 0.81 2.47 19.15
CA PHE A 16 0.29 1.32 18.39
C PHE A 16 1.43 0.49 17.80
N SER A 17 2.31 -0.03 18.67
CA SER A 17 3.48 -0.81 18.26
C SER A 17 3.15 -2.12 17.52
N ASN A 18 1.90 -2.57 17.60
CA ASN A 18 1.44 -3.79 16.92
C ASN A 18 1.14 -3.57 15.43
N TYR A 19 1.18 -2.33 14.93
CA TYR A 19 1.03 -2.03 13.51
C TYR A 19 2.38 -1.91 12.81
N ILE A 20 2.38 -2.25 11.52
CA ILE A 20 3.51 -2.00 10.64
C ILE A 20 3.40 -0.56 10.13
N TRP A 21 4.20 0.33 10.72
CA TRP A 21 4.18 1.77 10.40
C TRP A 21 5.13 2.16 9.27
N ASP A 22 6.22 1.42 9.13
CA ASP A 22 7.27 1.69 8.16
C ASP A 22 7.73 0.35 7.60
N VAL A 23 7.87 0.28 6.27
CA VAL A 23 8.47 -0.85 5.57
C VAL A 23 9.80 -0.37 5.02
N SER A 24 10.87 -1.14 5.24
CA SER A 24 12.20 -0.77 4.75
C SER A 24 12.18 -0.70 3.22
N ASN A 25 12.36 0.49 2.67
CA ASN A 25 12.53 0.68 1.24
C ASN A 25 13.97 1.08 0.94
N THR A 26 14.85 0.08 0.86
CA THR A 26 16.28 0.28 0.55
C THR A 26 16.54 0.32 -0.96
N GLY A 27 15.52 0.08 -1.78
CA GLY A 27 15.56 0.19 -3.24
C GLY A 27 14.70 1.36 -3.75
N ASN A 28 14.78 1.65 -5.04
CA ASN A 28 13.85 2.56 -5.71
C ASN A 28 12.55 1.82 -6.06
N THR A 29 11.88 1.27 -5.05
CA THR A 29 10.73 0.39 -5.21
C THR A 29 9.43 1.10 -4.81
N VAL A 30 8.36 0.90 -5.58
CA VAL A 30 7.01 1.33 -5.23
C VAL A 30 6.16 0.08 -5.00
N TYR A 31 5.39 0.06 -3.91
CA TYR A 31 4.50 -1.03 -3.56
C TYR A 31 3.07 -0.63 -3.90
N LEU A 32 2.46 -1.32 -4.87
CA LEU A 32 1.06 -1.13 -5.23
C LEU A 32 0.18 -2.00 -4.31
N THR A 33 -0.79 -1.36 -3.67
CA THR A 33 -1.76 -2.03 -2.80
C THR A 33 -3.17 -1.61 -3.19
N PHE A 34 -4.11 -2.55 -3.11
CA PHE A 34 -5.52 -2.34 -3.43
C PHE A 34 -6.38 -2.83 -2.26
N ASP A 35 -7.22 -1.97 -1.71
CA ASP A 35 -8.08 -2.27 -0.57
C ASP A 35 -9.52 -2.57 -1.05
N ASP A 36 -10.32 -3.21 -0.19
CA ASP A 36 -11.77 -3.41 -0.35
C ASP A 36 -12.22 -4.20 -1.60
N GLY A 37 -11.32 -4.93 -2.24
CA GLY A 37 -11.64 -5.85 -3.34
C GLY A 37 -12.06 -7.26 -2.89
N PRO A 38 -12.42 -8.18 -3.81
CA PRO A 38 -12.50 -7.97 -5.25
C PRO A 38 -13.79 -7.25 -5.67
N VAL A 39 -13.65 -6.24 -6.53
CA VAL A 39 -14.77 -5.55 -7.15
C VAL A 39 -14.98 -6.16 -8.54
N PRO A 40 -16.20 -6.65 -8.88
CA PRO A 40 -16.50 -7.19 -10.19
C PRO A 40 -16.06 -6.24 -11.31
N GLU A 41 -15.55 -6.80 -12.40
CA GLU A 41 -14.99 -6.09 -13.57
C GLU A 41 -13.69 -5.31 -13.29
N VAL A 42 -13.64 -4.47 -12.26
CA VAL A 42 -12.48 -3.61 -11.95
C VAL A 42 -11.27 -4.44 -11.53
N THR A 43 -11.43 -5.40 -10.62
CA THR A 43 -10.30 -6.24 -10.19
C THR A 43 -9.73 -7.06 -11.35
N GLY A 44 -10.58 -7.52 -12.26
CA GLY A 44 -10.15 -8.23 -13.48
C GLY A 44 -9.26 -7.34 -14.36
N TRP A 45 -9.73 -6.12 -14.66
CA TRP A 45 -8.96 -5.15 -15.42
C TRP A 45 -7.62 -4.78 -14.76
N VAL A 46 -7.59 -4.57 -13.44
CA VAL A 46 -6.35 -4.28 -12.70
C VAL A 46 -5.35 -5.44 -12.82
N LEU A 47 -5.81 -6.68 -12.68
CA LEU A 47 -4.95 -7.86 -12.81
C LEU A 47 -4.37 -8.00 -14.23
N GLU A 48 -5.14 -7.66 -15.26
CA GLU A 48 -4.66 -7.64 -16.65
C GLU A 48 -3.56 -6.59 -16.89
N GLU A 49 -3.75 -5.37 -16.37
CA GLU A 49 -2.70 -4.33 -16.48
C GLU A 49 -1.45 -4.68 -15.66
N LEU A 50 -1.59 -5.22 -14.44
CA LEU A 50 -0.44 -5.70 -13.66
C LEU A 50 0.35 -6.77 -14.41
N LYS A 51 -0.36 -7.73 -15.03
CA LYS A 51 0.26 -8.80 -15.83
C LYS A 51 0.99 -8.27 -17.06
N LYS A 52 0.43 -7.26 -17.74
CA LYS A 52 1.02 -6.65 -18.94
C LYS A 52 2.39 -6.03 -18.68
N TYR A 53 2.60 -5.48 -17.49
CA TYR A 53 3.89 -4.89 -17.09
C TYR A 53 4.76 -5.83 -16.23
N ASP A 54 4.33 -7.08 -16.00
CA ASP A 54 4.99 -8.03 -15.09
C ASP A 54 5.22 -7.44 -13.68
N VAL A 55 4.22 -6.72 -13.17
CA VAL A 55 4.25 -6.06 -11.85
C VAL A 55 3.46 -6.87 -10.83
N LYS A 56 4.02 -6.99 -9.63
CA LYS A 56 3.33 -7.58 -8.48
C LYS A 56 2.66 -6.50 -7.63
N ALA A 57 1.52 -6.84 -7.06
CA ALA A 57 0.77 -5.99 -6.14
C ALA A 57 0.17 -6.82 -5.00
N THR A 58 -0.24 -6.15 -3.92
CA THR A 58 -0.95 -6.75 -2.79
C THR A 58 -2.42 -6.33 -2.83
N PHE A 59 -3.33 -7.29 -2.71
CA PHE A 59 -4.77 -7.03 -2.60
C PHE A 59 -5.21 -7.36 -1.17
N PHE A 60 -5.72 -6.36 -0.45
CA PHE A 60 -6.35 -6.52 0.85
C PHE A 60 -7.84 -6.77 0.63
N CYS A 61 -8.18 -8.04 0.38
CA CYS A 61 -9.53 -8.42 0.04
C CYS A 61 -10.47 -8.42 1.27
N ILE A 62 -11.70 -8.01 1.03
CA ILE A 62 -12.85 -8.22 1.91
C ILE A 62 -13.54 -9.54 1.52
N GLY A 63 -14.10 -10.23 2.52
CA GLY A 63 -14.77 -11.53 2.35
C GLY A 63 -16.21 -11.40 1.89
#